data_AF-A0A2S5T9E6-F1
#
_entry.id   AF-A0A2S5T9E6-F1
#
_cell.length_a   1.000
_cell.length_b   1.000
_cell.length_c   1.000
_cell.angle_alpha   90.00
_cell.angle_beta   90.00
_cell.angle_gamma   90.00
#
_symmetry.space_group_name_H-M   'P 1'
#
loop_
_entity.id
_entity.type
_entity.pdbx_description
1 polymer ?
#
loop_
_entity_poly.entity_id
_entity_poly.type
_entity_poly.pdbx_seq_one_letter_code
_entity_poly.pdbx_strand_id
1 'polypeptide(L)'
;MTEKTKIQVIRERFEETLVDILRGRPVIDKDGVLATREDGTPLIERPQAADLNVVRAYLKDSNGSQDGKELPKTGEPQGILKSFLEHKGRALPFAGSVTPQ
;
A
#
# COMPACT_ATOMS: atom_id res chain seq x y z
N MET A 1 26.22 -25.13 -3.11
CA MET A 1 25.28 -24.01 -3.39
C MET A 1 24.39 -23.89 -2.17
N THR A 2 24.63 -22.90 -1.33
CA THR A 2 23.86 -22.67 -0.10
C THR A 2 22.48 -22.15 -0.50
N GLU A 3 21.44 -22.86 -0.10
CA GLU A 3 20.04 -22.48 -0.30
C GLU A 3 19.78 -21.19 0.47
N LYS A 4 20.01 -20.02 -0.16
CA LYS A 4 19.45 -18.77 0.34
C LYS A 4 17.95 -19.04 0.49
N THR A 5 17.43 -18.92 1.71
CA THR A 5 16.03 -19.15 2.03
C THR A 5 15.18 -18.45 0.97
N LYS A 6 14.20 -19.13 0.37
CA LYS A 6 13.38 -18.61 -0.75
C LYS A 6 12.93 -17.16 -0.54
N ILE A 7 12.63 -16.79 0.71
CA ILE A 7 12.26 -15.44 1.17
C ILE A 7 13.34 -14.39 0.86
N GLN A 8 14.62 -14.67 1.11
CA GLN A 8 15.70 -13.72 0.90
C GLN A 8 15.92 -13.45 -0.60
N VAL A 9 15.81 -14.49 -1.43
CA VAL A 9 15.86 -14.35 -2.89
C VAL A 9 14.68 -13.52 -3.40
N ILE A 10 13.47 -13.78 -2.90
CA ILE A 10 12.27 -13.00 -3.26
C ILE A 10 12.46 -11.53 -2.88
N ARG A 11 13.00 -11.26 -1.68
CA ARG A 11 13.26 -9.89 -1.22
C ARG A 11 14.28 -9.18 -2.10
N GLU A 12 15.41 -9.81 -2.41
CA GLU A 12 16.44 -9.25 -3.29
C GLU A 12 15.85 -8.88 -4.66
N ARG A 13 15.06 -9.78 -5.26
CA ARG A 13 14.39 -9.50 -6.56
C ARG A 13 13.34 -8.41 -6.48
N PHE A 14 12.61 -8.33 -5.37
CA PHE A 14 11.63 -7.28 -5.16
C PHE A 14 12.31 -5.91 -5.03
N GLU A 15 13.40 -5.82 -4.26
CA GLU A 15 14.19 -4.59 -4.12
C GLU A 15 14.79 -4.14 -5.46
N GLU A 16 15.33 -5.07 -6.27
CA GLU A 16 15.78 -4.77 -7.64
C GLU A 16 14.65 -4.14 -8.48
N THR A 17 13.44 -4.71 -8.38
CA THR A 17 12.27 -4.20 -9.11
C THR A 17 11.88 -2.80 -8.66
N LEU A 18 11.93 -2.50 -7.35
CA LEU A 18 11.67 -1.15 -6.85
C LEU A 18 12.68 -0.13 -7.37
N VAL A 19 13.96 -0.52 -7.48
CA VAL A 19 15.00 0.33 -8.07
C VAL A 19 14.72 0.58 -9.55
N ASP A 20 14.32 -0.44 -10.31
CA ASP A 20 14.00 -0.29 -11.73
C ASP A 20 12.76 0.58 -11.95
N ILE A 21 11.76 0.48 -11.07
CA ILE A 21 10.62 1.39 -11.06
C ILE A 21 11.09 2.84 -10.91
N LEU A 22 12.00 3.13 -9.99
CA LEU A 22 12.52 4.47 -9.76
C LEU A 22 13.38 5.00 -10.91
N ARG A 23 14.07 4.10 -11.65
CA ARG A 23 14.80 4.45 -12.87
C ARG A 23 13.89 4.89 -14.00
N GLY A 24 12.61 4.54 -13.93
CA GLY A 24 11.61 4.87 -14.95
C GLY A 24 11.59 3.84 -16.08
N ARG A 25 10.62 4.00 -16.98
CA ARG A 25 10.40 3.04 -18.08
C ARG A 25 10.74 3.70 -19.42
N PRO A 26 11.40 2.99 -20.34
CA PRO A 26 11.61 3.53 -21.67
C PRO A 26 10.26 3.72 -22.37
N VAL A 27 10.09 4.87 -23.01
CA VAL A 27 8.90 5.16 -23.81
C VAL A 27 9.02 4.40 -25.12
N ILE A 28 7.97 3.65 -25.45
CA ILE A 28 7.84 2.94 -26.72
C ILE A 28 6.83 3.70 -27.57
N ASP A 29 7.17 3.93 -28.83
CA ASP A 29 6.27 4.57 -29.78
C ASP A 29 5.15 3.61 -30.25
N LYS A 30 4.29 4.09 -31.15
CA LYS A 30 3.16 3.29 -31.67
C LYS A 30 3.60 2.11 -32.54
N ASP A 31 4.82 2.15 -33.05
CA ASP A 31 5.39 1.15 -33.93
C ASP A 31 6.24 0.12 -33.15
N GLY A 32 6.30 0.25 -31.82
CA GLY A 32 7.04 -0.65 -30.95
C GLY A 32 8.52 -0.32 -30.83
N VAL A 33 8.96 0.84 -31.35
CA VAL A 33 10.35 1.28 -31.32
C VAL A 33 10.60 2.16 -30.09
N LEU A 34 11.81 2.05 -29.53
CA LEU A 34 12.23 2.90 -28.42
C LEU A 34 12.25 4.36 -28.87
N ALA A 35 11.45 5.21 -28.22
CA ALA A 35 11.50 6.63 -28.44
C ALA A 35 12.84 7.16 -27.91
N THR A 36 13.60 7.85 -28.76
CA THR A 36 14.87 8.47 -28.42
C THR A 36 14.79 9.99 -28.50
N ARG A 37 15.62 10.67 -27.71
CA ARG A 37 15.87 12.10 -27.85
C ARG A 37 16.77 12.37 -29.06
N GLU A 38 16.94 13.65 -29.40
CA GLU A 38 17.82 14.11 -30.49
C GLU A 38 19.28 13.69 -30.32
N ASP A 39 19.72 13.42 -29.09
CA ASP A 39 21.06 12.94 -28.75
C ASP A 39 21.22 11.41 -28.81
N GLY A 40 20.16 10.69 -29.22
CA GLY A 40 20.12 9.23 -29.28
C GLY A 40 19.89 8.53 -27.93
N THR A 41 19.68 9.27 -26.84
CA THR A 41 19.35 8.67 -25.54
C THR A 41 17.88 8.24 -25.49
N PRO A 42 17.55 7.10 -24.84
CA PRO A 42 16.17 6.66 -24.72
C PRO A 42 15.36 7.64 -23.86
N LEU A 43 14.16 7.97 -24.32
CA LEU A 43 13.22 8.75 -23.56
C LEU A 43 12.67 7.88 -22.42
N ILE A 44 12.85 8.34 -21.19
CA ILE A 44 12.40 7.63 -19.99
C ILE A 44 11.18 8.32 -19.41
N GLU A 45 10.10 7.57 -19.25
CA GLU A 45 8.91 7.98 -18.50
C GLU A 45 9.21 7.97 -17.00
N ARG A 46 8.81 9.04 -16.33
CA ARG A 46 8.94 9.15 -14.87
C ARG A 46 8.01 8.15 -14.17
N PRO A 47 8.40 7.67 -12.97
CA PRO A 47 7.55 6.79 -12.18
C PRO A 47 6.21 7.45 -11.86
N GLN A 48 5.13 6.66 -11.89
CA GLN A 48 3.78 7.15 -11.62
C GLN A 48 3.54 7.28 -10.11
N ALA A 49 2.51 8.02 -9.70
CA ALA A 49 2.18 8.19 -8.28
C ALA A 49 1.91 6.84 -7.56
N ALA A 50 1.32 5.87 -8.28
CA ALA A 50 1.10 4.52 -7.78
C ALA A 50 2.42 3.79 -7.48
N ASP A 51 3.42 3.93 -8.36
CA ASP A 51 4.75 3.34 -8.20
C ASP A 51 5.45 3.90 -6.94
N LEU A 52 5.39 5.21 -6.76
CA LEU A 52 5.99 5.88 -5.60
C LEU A 52 5.32 5.48 -4.29
N ASN A 53 4.01 5.18 -4.31
CA ASN A 53 3.31 4.66 -3.13
C ASN A 53 3.80 3.27 -2.72
N VAL A 54 4.10 2.39 -3.68
CA VAL A 54 4.64 1.06 -3.40
C VAL A 54 6.04 1.18 -2.78
N VAL A 55 6.91 2.00 -3.37
CA VAL A 55 8.26 2.26 -2.82
C VAL A 55 8.15 2.84 -1.41
N ARG A 56 7.26 3.80 -1.19
CA ARG A 56 7.04 4.41 0.13
C ARG A 56 6.57 3.39 1.17
N ALA A 57 5.63 2.51 0.82
CA ALA A 57 5.15 1.45 1.71
C ALA A 57 6.30 0.50 2.08
N TYR A 58 7.08 0.06 1.09
CA TYR A 58 8.23 -0.80 1.33
C TYR A 58 9.27 -0.18 2.28
N LEU A 59 9.59 1.10 2.08
CA LEU A 59 10.52 1.83 2.95
C LEU A 59 9.95 2.01 4.36
N LYS A 60 8.65 2.24 4.49
CA LYS A 60 7.97 2.35 5.78
C LYS A 60 8.05 1.04 6.57
N ASP A 61 7.78 -0.08 5.90
CA ASP A 61 7.83 -1.41 6.48
C ASP A 61 9.27 -1.82 6.84
N SER A 62 10.25 -1.42 6.03
CA SER A 62 11.68 -1.74 6.24
C SER A 62 12.34 -0.89 7.32
N ASN A 63 12.00 0.40 7.43
CA ASN A 63 12.60 1.31 8.41
C ASN A 63 11.91 1.28 9.78
N GLY A 64 10.92 0.39 9.98
CA GLY A 64 10.22 0.25 11.25
C GLY A 64 9.46 1.51 11.70
N SER A 65 9.26 2.49 10.79
CA SER A 65 8.38 3.64 11.06
C SER A 65 6.94 3.19 10.99
N GLN A 66 6.51 2.47 12.02
CA GLN A 66 5.14 2.54 12.45
C GLN A 66 4.88 4.01 12.82
N ASP A 67 4.40 4.82 11.85
CA ASP A 67 3.52 5.92 12.23
C ASP A 67 2.55 5.30 13.23
N GLY A 68 2.60 5.72 14.49
CA GLY A 68 2.00 5.07 15.66
C GLY A 68 0.47 5.02 15.66
N LYS A 69 -0.14 4.67 14.52
CA LYS A 69 -1.48 4.12 14.48
C LYS A 69 -1.39 2.77 15.16
N GLU A 70 -1.74 2.77 16.44
CA GLU A 70 -2.14 1.56 17.14
C GLU A 70 -3.01 0.74 16.18
N LEU A 71 -2.54 -0.45 15.82
CA LEU A 71 -3.39 -1.43 15.17
C LEU A 71 -4.62 -1.57 16.07
N PRO A 72 -5.85 -1.51 15.51
CA PRO A 72 -7.05 -1.68 16.33
C PRO A 72 -6.89 -3.00 17.09
N LYS A 73 -6.91 -2.92 18.42
CA LYS A 73 -6.69 -4.08 19.29
C LYS A 73 -7.70 -5.16 18.91
N THR A 74 -7.19 -6.26 18.36
CA THR A 74 -8.02 -7.38 17.91
C THR A 74 -8.86 -7.86 19.08
N GLY A 75 -10.18 -7.79 18.96
CA GLY A 75 -11.12 -8.25 19.99
C GLY A 75 -11.72 -7.17 20.88
N GLU A 76 -11.27 -5.91 20.81
CA GLU A 76 -11.97 -4.81 21.50
C GLU A 76 -13.01 -4.18 20.56
N PRO A 77 -14.31 -4.21 20.92
CA PRO A 77 -15.33 -3.50 20.15
C PRO A 77 -15.03 -2.00 20.19
N GLN A 78 -15.04 -1.35 19.02
CA GLN A 78 -14.83 0.10 18.88
C GLN A 78 -16.10 0.80 18.38
N GLY A 79 -16.16 2.12 18.58
CA GLY A 79 -17.27 2.96 18.12
C GLY A 79 -18.61 2.58 18.76
N ILE A 80 -19.64 2.44 17.92
CA ILE A 80 -21.04 2.24 18.34
C ILE A 80 -21.22 0.93 19.13
N LEU A 81 -20.47 -0.13 18.79
CA LEU A 81 -20.53 -1.40 19.50
C LEU A 81 -19.99 -1.29 20.94
N LYS A 82 -18.94 -0.48 21.14
CA LYS A 82 -18.39 -0.21 22.49
C LYS A 82 -19.43 0.47 23.37
N SER A 83 -20.01 1.55 22.86
CA SER A 83 -21.04 2.32 23.57
C SER A 83 -22.28 1.48 23.89
N PHE A 84 -22.68 0.58 22.98
CA PHE A 84 -23.80 -0.33 23.21
C PHE A 84 -23.55 -1.32 24.36
N LEU A 85 -22.35 -1.89 24.43
CA LEU A 85 -21.95 -2.82 25.48
C LEU A 85 -21.78 -2.11 26.84
N GLU A 86 -21.21 -0.92 26.85
CA GLU A 86 -21.04 -0.11 28.07
C GLU A 86 -22.37 0.39 28.65
N HIS A 87 -23.34 0.74 27.79
CA HIS A 87 -24.65 1.24 28.22
C HIS A 87 -25.74 0.16 28.33
N LYS A 88 -25.36 -1.13 28.43
CA LYS A 88 -26.29 -2.28 28.58
C LYS A 88 -27.49 -2.23 27.62
N GLY A 89 -27.25 -1.87 26.37
CA GLY A 89 -28.29 -1.86 25.33
C GLY A 89 -29.21 -0.64 25.30
N ARG A 90 -28.91 0.46 26.02
CA ARG A 90 -29.66 1.71 25.86
C ARG A 90 -29.25 2.46 24.60
N ALA A 91 -30.10 2.31 23.58
CA ALA A 91 -30.24 3.09 22.35
C ALA A 91 -29.06 3.04 21.36
N LEU A 92 -29.20 2.15 20.37
CA LEU A 92 -28.55 2.34 19.08
C LEU A 92 -29.21 3.55 18.38
N PRO A 93 -28.46 4.44 17.71
CA PRO A 93 -28.99 5.67 17.09
C PRO A 93 -29.98 5.43 15.94
N PHE A 94 -30.18 4.17 15.54
CA PHE A 94 -31.14 3.72 14.54
C PHE A 94 -32.32 2.94 15.15
N ALA A 95 -32.35 2.72 16.46
CA ALA A 95 -33.53 2.27 17.18
C ALA A 95 -34.50 3.46 17.36
N GLY A 96 -34.93 4.02 16.23
CA GLY A 96 -36.07 4.91 16.20
C GLY A 96 -37.27 4.19 16.81
N SER A 97 -37.98 4.90 17.67
CA SER A 97 -39.21 4.47 18.33
C SER A 97 -40.15 3.77 17.34
N VAL A 98 -40.29 2.45 17.46
CA VAL A 98 -41.42 1.74 16.89
C VAL A 98 -42.60 2.03 17.82
N THR A 99 -43.40 3.03 17.49
CA THR A 99 -44.66 3.30 18.17
C THR A 99 -45.63 2.19 17.76
N PRO A 100 -46.13 1.34 18.69
CA PRO A 100 -47.19 0.41 18.34
C PRO A 100 -48.50 1.22 18.17
N GLN A 101 -49.20 1.00 17.06
CA GLN A 101 -50.61 1.40 16.93
C GLN A 101 -51.50 0.50 17.78
#